data_AF-E4XLP3-F1
#
_entry.id   AF-E4XLP3-F1
#
_cell.length_a   1.000
_cell.length_b   1.000
_cell.length_c   1.000
_cell.angle_alpha   90.00
_cell.angle_beta   90.00
_cell.angle_gamma   90.00
#
_symmetry.space_group_name_H-M   'P 1'
#
loop_
_entity.id
_entity.type
_entity.pdbx_description
1 polymer ?
#
loop_
_entity_poly.entity_id
_entity_poly.type
_entity_poly.pdbx_seq_one_letter_code
_entity_poly.pdbx_strand_id
1 'polypeptide(L)'
;MEKNLMDFWASLCSNDVHPVGWAARQELTISPPKCIEKTQRDWKRYIIDNLQGKPTYPRDFESTAEDELKIDGLNTGQYLEIVDPTCIRKTRVAFIEKLSGGGRVSIKFFDGRDDEIFACHIKSPVCHPLGWSLEIGHDRREMPDDFYQDLKNNCVPAELFNQDAEQTTFVPQFEEGMKVEAVNATRVNSICTATIKKILNKGYLMISIDASANPEFSHIHSADSDFCYHWTSSCLQYTGFARDFNMPLTNAAGEEIEWDEEDFLPEKISDQLKERTAEKNNPFKVGWKLEAVDLMDPKLICPSTVKNVCAGLLQIGFDGWGDDFDQFIPWRSPDIYPAGWCELVNHSLQAPKETENLSKAAKRRRTGRS
;
A
#
# COMPACT_ATOMS: atom_id res chain seq x y z
N MET A 1 -7.65 -32.80 29.17
CA MET A 1 -6.38 -32.56 28.48
C MET A 1 -6.63 -31.37 27.56
N GLU A 2 -6.02 -30.23 27.84
CA GLU A 2 -6.13 -29.04 26.98
C GLU A 2 -5.69 -29.43 25.57
N LYS A 3 -6.62 -29.34 24.61
CA LYS A 3 -6.47 -29.95 23.27
C LYS A 3 -5.33 -29.36 22.41
N ASN A 4 -4.64 -28.33 22.88
CA ASN A 4 -3.82 -27.45 22.04
C ASN A 4 -2.42 -27.15 22.65
N LEU A 5 -1.95 -27.94 23.62
CA LEU A 5 -0.67 -27.69 24.33
C LEU A 5 0.58 -27.73 23.44
N MET A 6 0.49 -28.33 22.26
CA MET A 6 1.60 -28.50 21.32
C MET A 6 1.34 -27.79 19.98
N ASP A 7 0.32 -26.94 19.93
CA ASP A 7 0.04 -26.13 18.74
C ASP A 7 1.18 -25.11 18.57
N PHE A 8 1.62 -24.92 17.32
CA PHE A 8 2.67 -23.98 16.96
C PHE A 8 2.29 -23.25 15.67
N TRP A 9 2.83 -22.04 15.52
CA TRP A 9 2.72 -21.26 14.29
C TRP A 9 3.87 -21.61 13.35
N ALA A 10 3.57 -21.71 12.06
CA ALA A 10 4.56 -21.85 10.99
C ALA A 10 4.13 -21.01 9.79
N SER A 11 5.09 -20.37 9.12
CA SER A 11 4.84 -19.73 7.83
C SER A 11 4.62 -20.80 6.77
N LEU A 12 3.56 -20.65 5.98
CA LEU A 12 3.20 -21.62 4.93
C LEU A 12 4.24 -21.64 3.80
N CYS A 13 4.94 -20.54 3.60
CA CYS A 13 5.97 -20.40 2.58
C CYS A 13 7.38 -20.56 3.17
N SER A 14 7.51 -21.16 4.36
CA SER A 14 8.82 -21.52 4.89
C SER A 14 9.36 -22.77 4.21
N ASN A 15 10.67 -22.96 4.30
CA ASN A 15 11.34 -24.17 3.83
C ASN A 15 11.05 -25.42 4.70
N ASP A 16 10.17 -25.31 5.70
CA ASP A 16 9.87 -26.37 6.67
C ASP A 16 8.47 -27.00 6.47
N VAL A 17 7.65 -26.44 5.58
CA VAL A 17 6.27 -26.91 5.33
C VAL A 17 6.18 -27.58 3.96
N HIS A 18 5.89 -28.88 3.94
CA HIS A 18 5.87 -29.66 2.70
C HIS A 18 4.58 -30.49 2.53
N PRO A 19 4.20 -30.83 1.29
CA PRO A 19 3.06 -31.69 1.04
C PRO A 19 3.28 -33.12 1.57
N VAL A 20 2.19 -33.78 1.98
CA VAL A 20 2.20 -35.18 2.38
C VAL A 20 2.85 -36.04 1.29
N GLY A 21 3.82 -36.86 1.69
CA GLY A 21 4.62 -37.69 0.79
C GLY A 21 5.93 -37.03 0.29
N TRP A 22 6.21 -35.77 0.64
CA TRP A 22 7.51 -35.16 0.39
C TRP A 22 8.66 -35.87 1.11
N ALA A 23 8.53 -36.12 2.42
CA ALA A 23 9.57 -36.78 3.21
C ALA A 23 9.97 -38.15 2.64
N ALA A 24 8.99 -38.97 2.23
CA ALA A 24 9.25 -40.27 1.63
C ALA A 24 10.01 -40.18 0.29
N ARG A 25 9.75 -39.14 -0.52
CA ARG A 25 10.47 -38.89 -1.78
C ARG A 25 11.92 -38.44 -1.56
N GLN A 26 12.17 -37.75 -0.46
CA GLN A 26 13.51 -37.34 -0.02
C GLN A 26 14.22 -38.43 0.80
N GLU A 27 13.65 -39.66 0.84
CA GLU A 27 14.18 -40.78 1.65
C GLU A 27 14.29 -40.46 3.15
N LEU A 28 13.50 -39.52 3.64
CA LEU A 28 13.43 -39.12 5.05
C LEU A 28 12.43 -40.00 5.81
N THR A 29 12.77 -40.29 7.07
CA THR A 29 11.91 -41.07 7.97
C THR A 29 11.04 -40.13 8.82
N ILE A 30 9.73 -40.32 8.75
CA ILE A 30 8.77 -39.61 9.61
C ILE A 30 8.76 -40.29 10.98
N SER A 31 9.01 -39.52 12.04
CA SER A 31 8.99 -40.00 13.43
C SER A 31 7.95 -39.23 14.24
N PRO A 32 7.18 -39.89 15.12
CA PRO A 32 6.23 -39.21 15.99
C PRO A 32 6.95 -38.33 17.03
N PRO A 33 6.36 -37.21 17.46
CA PRO A 33 6.88 -36.44 18.59
C PRO A 33 7.02 -37.29 19.85
N LYS A 34 8.11 -37.10 20.62
CA LYS A 34 8.43 -37.87 21.84
C LYS A 34 7.28 -37.93 22.86
N CYS A 35 6.50 -36.85 22.97
CA CYS A 35 5.37 -36.77 23.90
C CYS A 35 4.22 -37.71 23.53
N ILE A 36 4.07 -38.08 22.26
CA ILE A 36 3.00 -38.96 21.80
C ILE A 36 3.51 -40.30 21.28
N GLU A 37 4.82 -40.49 21.09
CA GLU A 37 5.45 -41.69 20.48
C GLU A 37 4.85 -43.03 20.97
N LYS A 38 4.55 -43.14 22.27
CA LYS A 38 4.02 -44.37 22.91
C LYS A 38 2.50 -44.54 22.81
N THR A 39 1.78 -43.58 22.23
CA THR A 39 0.31 -43.57 22.17
C THR A 39 -0.24 -44.51 21.10
N GLN A 40 0.55 -44.82 20.06
CA GLN A 40 0.18 -45.74 18.99
C GLN A 40 1.20 -46.88 18.91
N ARG A 41 0.72 -48.10 18.65
CA ARG A 41 1.58 -49.27 18.41
C ARG A 41 2.05 -49.36 16.96
N ASP A 42 1.22 -48.90 16.03
CA ASP A 42 1.49 -48.90 14.59
C ASP A 42 1.20 -47.50 14.01
N TRP A 43 2.23 -46.66 14.03
CA TRP A 43 2.16 -45.30 13.49
C TRP A 43 1.93 -45.28 11.98
N LYS A 44 2.41 -46.27 11.24
CA LYS A 44 2.23 -46.34 9.80
C LYS A 44 0.75 -46.50 9.46
N ARG A 45 0.08 -47.46 10.09
CA ARG A 45 -1.37 -47.65 9.93
C ARG A 45 -2.16 -46.43 10.39
N TYR A 46 -1.81 -45.88 11.56
CA TYR A 46 -2.47 -44.68 12.08
C TYR A 46 -2.42 -43.51 11.09
N ILE A 47 -1.25 -43.24 10.49
CA ILE A 47 -1.08 -42.16 9.51
C ILE A 47 -1.91 -42.42 8.25
N ILE A 48 -1.91 -43.65 7.71
CA ILE A 48 -2.70 -44.00 6.52
C ILE A 48 -4.19 -43.79 6.79
N ASP A 49 -4.71 -44.39 7.85
CA ASP A 49 -6.13 -44.31 8.20
C ASP A 49 -6.58 -42.85 8.43
N ASN A 50 -5.68 -41.98 8.90
CA ASN A 50 -5.98 -40.57 9.17
C ASN A 50 -5.71 -39.60 8.02
N LEU A 51 -4.88 -39.94 7.02
CA LEU A 51 -4.54 -39.05 5.91
C LEU A 51 -5.15 -39.49 4.58
N GLN A 52 -5.62 -40.72 4.46
CA GLN A 52 -6.17 -41.23 3.21
C GLN A 52 -7.38 -40.38 2.74
N GLY A 53 -7.31 -39.92 1.50
CA GLY A 53 -8.36 -39.10 0.87
C GLY A 53 -8.42 -37.65 1.36
N LYS A 54 -7.51 -37.22 2.24
CA LYS A 54 -7.46 -35.82 2.70
C LYS A 54 -6.62 -34.96 1.74
N PRO A 55 -6.99 -33.68 1.56
CA PRO A 55 -6.21 -32.75 0.75
C PRO A 55 -4.85 -32.46 1.39
N THR A 56 -3.87 -32.12 0.54
CA THR A 56 -2.53 -31.65 0.92
C THR A 56 -2.11 -30.53 -0.03
N TYR A 57 -1.07 -29.78 0.31
CA TYR A 57 -0.48 -28.77 -0.57
C TYR A 57 -0.14 -29.33 -1.96
N PRO A 58 -0.22 -28.48 -3.02
CA PRO A 58 0.39 -28.78 -4.31
C PRO A 58 1.88 -29.10 -4.16
N ARG A 59 2.42 -29.91 -5.09
CA ARG A 59 3.82 -30.37 -5.02
C ARG A 59 4.84 -29.28 -5.35
N ASP A 60 4.37 -28.29 -6.09
CA ASP A 60 5.06 -27.15 -6.64
C ASP A 60 4.77 -25.85 -5.86
N PHE A 61 4.02 -25.93 -4.74
CA PHE A 61 3.58 -24.76 -3.99
C PHE A 61 4.71 -23.77 -3.65
N GLU A 62 5.84 -24.25 -3.14
CA GLU A 62 7.01 -23.42 -2.79
C GLU A 62 7.57 -22.70 -4.03
N SER A 63 7.85 -23.44 -5.10
CA SER A 63 8.36 -22.85 -6.35
C SER A 63 7.37 -21.88 -6.99
N THR A 64 6.07 -22.18 -6.94
CA THR A 64 5.02 -21.30 -7.46
C THR A 64 4.93 -20.02 -6.63
N ALA A 65 5.02 -20.11 -5.29
CA ALA A 65 5.01 -18.94 -4.43
C ALA A 65 6.24 -18.04 -4.66
N GLU A 66 7.44 -18.62 -4.82
CA GLU A 66 8.64 -17.86 -5.15
C GLU A 66 8.57 -17.21 -6.54
N ASP A 67 8.02 -17.92 -7.53
CA ASP A 67 7.87 -17.41 -8.88
C ASP A 67 6.80 -16.31 -8.96
N GLU A 68 5.70 -16.40 -8.20
CA GLU A 68 4.69 -15.34 -8.11
C GLU A 68 5.22 -14.03 -7.51
N LEU A 69 6.29 -14.08 -6.71
CA LEU A 69 6.94 -12.88 -6.17
C LEU A 69 7.87 -12.19 -7.16
N LYS A 70 8.26 -12.87 -8.24
CA LYS A 70 9.06 -12.29 -9.31
C LYS A 70 8.14 -11.55 -10.27
N ILE A 71 8.59 -10.38 -10.70
CA ILE A 71 7.90 -9.61 -11.73
C ILE A 71 8.78 -9.64 -12.98
N ASP A 72 8.35 -10.40 -13.98
CA ASP A 72 9.03 -10.47 -15.26
C ASP A 72 9.17 -9.08 -15.88
N GLY A 73 10.39 -8.75 -16.32
CA GLY A 73 10.71 -7.45 -16.92
C GLY A 73 11.06 -6.33 -15.92
N LEU A 74 10.89 -6.54 -14.61
CA LEU A 74 11.29 -5.59 -13.57
C LEU A 74 12.72 -5.88 -13.07
N ASN A 75 13.65 -4.96 -13.32
CA ASN A 75 15.07 -5.14 -13.07
C ASN A 75 15.71 -3.90 -12.44
N THR A 76 16.77 -4.11 -11.66
CA THR A 76 17.61 -3.01 -11.16
C THR A 76 18.27 -2.24 -12.31
N GLY A 77 18.46 -0.94 -12.13
CA GLY A 77 19.03 -0.02 -13.11
C GLY A 77 18.01 0.52 -14.11
N GLN A 78 16.77 0.01 -14.13
CA GLN A 78 15.73 0.53 -15.01
C GLN A 78 15.21 1.89 -14.54
N TYR A 79 14.78 2.70 -15.50
CA TYR A 79 14.29 4.07 -15.28
C TYR A 79 12.76 4.17 -15.27
N LEU A 80 12.26 5.10 -14.47
CA LEU A 80 10.83 5.43 -14.34
C LEU A 80 10.64 6.91 -13.98
N GLU A 81 9.41 7.40 -14.08
CA GLU A 81 8.97 8.67 -13.50
C GLU A 81 8.24 8.42 -12.19
N ILE A 82 8.51 9.24 -11.17
CA ILE A 82 7.80 9.16 -9.90
C ILE A 82 7.49 10.55 -9.37
N VAL A 83 6.41 10.72 -8.60
CA VAL A 83 6.15 11.97 -7.87
C VAL A 83 7.37 12.34 -7.03
N ASP A 84 7.80 13.60 -7.13
CA ASP A 84 8.96 14.12 -6.40
C ASP A 84 8.58 14.35 -4.93
N PRO A 85 9.19 13.64 -3.96
CA PRO A 85 8.89 13.81 -2.54
C PRO A 85 9.17 15.23 -2.03
N THR A 86 10.05 15.97 -2.70
CA THR A 86 10.37 17.37 -2.35
C THR A 86 9.45 18.38 -3.04
N CYS A 87 8.61 17.94 -3.99
CA CYS A 87 7.70 18.79 -4.75
C CYS A 87 6.60 17.93 -5.41
N ILE A 88 5.57 17.55 -4.64
CA ILE A 88 4.57 16.55 -5.05
C ILE A 88 3.71 16.93 -6.27
N ARG A 89 3.73 18.21 -6.68
CA ARG A 89 3.09 18.68 -7.93
C ARG A 89 3.87 18.32 -9.19
N LYS A 90 5.10 17.77 -9.05
CA LYS A 90 5.97 17.39 -10.14
C LYS A 90 6.39 15.94 -10.03
N THR A 91 6.66 15.34 -11.17
CA THR A 91 7.43 14.08 -11.23
C THR A 91 8.92 14.36 -11.41
N ARG A 92 9.74 13.36 -11.09
CA ARG A 92 11.18 13.33 -11.28
C ARG A 92 11.57 11.95 -11.80
N VAL A 93 12.59 11.90 -12.66
CA VAL A 93 13.13 10.64 -13.15
C VAL A 93 13.98 10.00 -12.08
N ALA A 94 13.79 8.70 -11.88
CA ALA A 94 14.55 7.88 -10.96
C ALA A 94 14.94 6.55 -11.61
N PHE A 95 15.87 5.84 -10.98
CA PHE A 95 16.21 4.47 -11.35
C PHE A 95 16.05 3.51 -10.18
N ILE A 96 15.75 2.25 -10.48
CA ILE A 96 15.61 1.19 -9.49
C ILE A 96 17.00 0.80 -8.97
N GLU A 97 17.30 1.12 -7.72
CA GLU A 97 18.53 0.67 -7.07
C GLU A 97 18.42 -0.77 -6.56
N LYS A 98 17.26 -1.12 -5.97
CA LYS A 98 17.06 -2.42 -5.34
C LYS A 98 15.62 -2.91 -5.51
N LEU A 99 15.48 -4.23 -5.66
CA LEU A 99 14.20 -4.94 -5.59
C LEU A 99 14.06 -5.60 -4.22
N SER A 100 12.91 -5.42 -3.58
CA SER A 100 12.60 -5.94 -2.24
C SER A 100 11.57 -7.08 -2.25
N GLY A 101 11.29 -7.66 -3.43
CA GLY A 101 10.31 -8.72 -3.64
C GLY A 101 8.87 -8.20 -3.77
N GLY A 102 8.01 -9.00 -4.42
CA GLY A 102 6.57 -8.70 -4.55
C GLY A 102 6.27 -7.34 -5.17
N GLY A 103 7.12 -6.87 -6.09
CA GLY A 103 6.96 -5.59 -6.79
C GLY A 103 7.38 -4.33 -6.03
N ARG A 104 7.91 -4.45 -4.81
CA ARG A 104 8.51 -3.30 -4.09
C ARG A 104 9.88 -2.95 -4.66
N VAL A 105 10.06 -1.68 -4.97
CA VAL A 105 11.30 -1.10 -5.51
C VAL A 105 11.84 -0.05 -4.55
N SER A 106 13.16 0.04 -4.47
CA SER A 106 13.87 1.17 -3.88
C SER A 106 14.55 1.94 -5.00
N ILE A 107 14.29 3.23 -5.08
CA ILE A 107 14.73 4.09 -6.16
C ILE A 107 15.70 5.17 -5.67
N LYS A 108 16.51 5.66 -6.61
CA LYS A 108 17.35 6.85 -6.44
C LYS A 108 17.08 7.84 -7.55
N PHE A 109 17.11 9.12 -7.20
CA PHE A 109 16.94 10.20 -8.16
C PHE A 109 18.21 10.42 -8.96
N PHE A 110 18.04 10.67 -10.25
CA PHE A 110 19.15 10.68 -11.20
C PHE A 110 20.16 11.82 -10.97
N ASP A 111 19.71 13.00 -10.58
CA ASP A 111 20.57 14.18 -10.41
C ASP A 111 21.41 14.17 -9.12
N GLY A 112 21.38 13.07 -8.35
CA GLY A 112 22.36 12.76 -7.29
C GLY A 112 22.43 13.77 -6.14
N ARG A 113 21.48 14.70 -6.06
CA ARG A 113 21.45 15.73 -5.01
C ARG A 113 20.94 15.21 -3.68
N ASP A 114 20.25 14.07 -3.70
CA ASP A 114 19.67 13.44 -2.54
C ASP A 114 20.20 11.99 -2.46
N ASP A 115 20.97 11.68 -1.40
CA ASP A 115 21.33 10.29 -1.05
C ASP A 115 20.12 9.48 -0.56
N GLU A 116 18.93 10.08 -0.58
CA GLU A 116 17.71 9.50 -0.05
C GLU A 116 17.14 8.44 -0.97
N ILE A 117 17.07 7.22 -0.47
CA ILE A 117 16.37 6.11 -1.09
C ILE A 117 14.88 6.32 -0.85
N PHE A 118 14.07 6.35 -1.90
CA PHE A 118 12.62 6.29 -1.80
C PHE A 118 12.13 4.87 -2.11
N ALA A 119 11.14 4.37 -1.38
CA ALA A 119 10.60 3.03 -1.57
C ALA A 119 9.13 3.11 -1.99
N CYS A 120 8.71 2.28 -2.93
CA CYS A 120 7.29 2.14 -3.29
C CYS A 120 7.04 0.79 -3.96
N HIS A 121 5.79 0.41 -4.11
CA HIS A 121 5.44 -0.65 -5.05
C HIS A 121 5.41 -0.12 -6.49
N ILE A 122 5.77 -0.94 -7.50
CA ILE A 122 5.80 -0.50 -8.90
C ILE A 122 4.41 -0.10 -9.44
N LYS A 123 3.35 -0.71 -8.90
CA LYS A 123 1.94 -0.33 -9.16
C LYS A 123 1.42 0.79 -8.26
N SER A 124 2.28 1.47 -7.49
CA SER A 124 1.85 2.62 -6.70
C SER A 124 1.35 3.73 -7.64
N PRO A 125 0.26 4.46 -7.30
CA PRO A 125 -0.29 5.51 -8.16
C PRO A 125 0.62 6.72 -8.35
N VAL A 126 1.72 6.81 -7.60
CA VAL A 126 2.73 7.87 -7.74
C VAL A 126 3.86 7.48 -8.71
N CYS A 127 3.88 6.23 -9.17
CA CYS A 127 4.94 5.65 -9.99
C CYS A 127 4.44 5.43 -11.42
N HIS A 128 5.20 5.87 -12.41
CA HIS A 128 4.76 6.02 -13.79
C HIS A 128 5.84 5.60 -14.80
N PRO A 129 5.44 5.14 -16.00
CA PRO A 129 6.40 4.89 -17.08
C PRO A 129 7.09 6.17 -17.53
N LEU A 130 8.31 6.04 -18.03
CA LEU A 130 9.04 7.15 -18.62
C LEU A 130 8.26 7.72 -19.81
N GLY A 131 7.86 8.99 -19.76
CA GLY A 131 7.08 9.69 -20.79
C GLY A 131 5.72 10.14 -20.28
N TRP A 132 5.27 9.55 -19.17
CA TRP A 132 3.92 9.72 -18.65
C TRP A 132 3.56 11.19 -18.40
N SER A 133 4.45 11.97 -17.78
CA SER A 133 4.14 13.37 -17.46
C SER A 133 3.90 14.21 -18.72
N LEU A 134 4.70 13.98 -19.77
CA LEU A 134 4.53 14.65 -21.05
C LEU A 134 3.21 14.21 -21.73
N GLU A 135 2.92 12.91 -21.70
CA GLU A 135 1.74 12.33 -22.31
C GLU A 135 0.45 12.86 -21.69
N ILE A 136 0.41 12.95 -20.35
CA ILE A 136 -0.79 13.37 -19.64
C ILE A 136 -0.88 14.89 -19.41
N GLY A 137 0.21 15.62 -19.65
CA GLY A 137 0.29 17.07 -19.40
C GLY A 137 0.57 17.46 -17.94
N HIS A 138 1.19 16.56 -17.18
CA HIS A 138 1.67 16.78 -15.82
C HIS A 138 3.06 17.43 -15.83
N ASP A 139 3.34 18.25 -14.83
CA ASP A 139 4.65 18.89 -14.71
C ASP A 139 5.72 17.87 -14.29
N ARG A 140 6.91 17.99 -14.88
CA ARG A 140 8.09 17.21 -14.49
C ARG A 140 9.26 18.13 -14.16
N ARG A 141 10.18 17.67 -13.33
CA ARG A 141 11.48 18.32 -13.16
C ARG A 141 12.22 18.35 -14.51
N GLU A 142 12.87 19.49 -14.79
CA GLU A 142 13.61 19.66 -16.03
C GLU A 142 14.79 18.69 -16.11
N MET A 143 14.97 18.11 -17.30
CA MET A 143 16.07 17.24 -17.65
C MET A 143 16.44 17.48 -19.12
N PRO A 144 17.73 17.43 -19.51
CA PRO A 144 18.12 17.59 -20.90
C PRO A 144 17.42 16.56 -21.82
N ASP A 145 16.86 17.01 -22.93
CA ASP A 145 16.04 16.16 -23.82
C ASP A 145 16.84 15.01 -24.45
N ASP A 146 18.10 15.25 -24.83
CA ASP A 146 18.98 14.21 -25.38
C ASP A 146 19.17 13.07 -24.37
N PHE A 147 19.37 13.44 -23.11
CA PHE A 147 19.53 12.48 -22.02
C PHE A 147 18.26 11.66 -21.79
N TYR A 148 17.09 12.28 -21.93
CA TYR A 148 15.80 11.61 -21.81
C TYR A 148 15.62 10.47 -22.82
N GLN A 149 16.08 10.66 -24.06
CA GLN A 149 15.95 9.63 -25.10
C GLN A 149 16.83 8.41 -24.80
N ASP A 150 18.02 8.63 -24.25
CA ASP A 150 18.96 7.56 -23.91
C ASP A 150 18.38 6.60 -22.85
N LEU A 151 17.55 7.11 -21.93
CA LEU A 151 16.94 6.32 -20.86
C LEU A 151 15.86 5.35 -21.34
N LYS A 152 15.21 5.64 -22.48
CA LYS A 152 14.09 4.82 -23.01
C LYS A 152 14.49 3.38 -23.31
N ASN A 153 15.76 3.14 -23.61
CA ASN A 153 16.27 1.80 -23.90
C ASN A 153 16.34 0.90 -22.65
N ASN A 154 16.26 1.48 -21.45
CA ASN A 154 16.32 0.76 -20.19
C ASN A 154 15.23 1.26 -19.21
N CYS A 155 14.04 1.57 -19.70
CA CYS A 155 12.92 1.92 -18.82
C CYS A 155 12.17 0.68 -18.35
N VAL A 156 11.43 0.83 -17.25
CA VAL A 156 10.48 -0.20 -16.81
C VAL A 156 9.34 -0.29 -17.85
N PRO A 157 8.90 -1.50 -18.26
CA PRO A 157 7.77 -1.67 -19.18
C PRO A 157 6.47 -1.05 -18.63
N ALA A 158 5.71 -0.36 -19.48
CA ALA A 158 4.54 0.42 -19.09
C ALA A 158 3.41 -0.45 -18.47
N GLU A 159 3.30 -1.70 -18.90
CA GLU A 159 2.34 -2.69 -18.42
C GLU A 159 2.54 -3.13 -16.96
N LEU A 160 3.72 -2.86 -16.38
CA LEU A 160 4.03 -3.21 -14.99
C LEU A 160 3.49 -2.18 -13.97
N PHE A 161 3.20 -0.97 -14.43
CA PHE A 161 2.67 0.11 -13.60
C PHE A 161 1.17 -0.06 -13.34
N ASN A 162 0.58 0.86 -12.57
CA ASN A 162 -0.87 0.92 -12.39
C ASN A 162 -1.56 1.15 -13.75
N GLN A 163 -2.53 0.30 -14.10
CA GLN A 163 -3.24 0.29 -15.38
C GLN A 163 -4.65 0.93 -15.32
N ASP A 164 -5.02 1.59 -14.22
CA ASP A 164 -6.36 2.14 -14.01
C ASP A 164 -6.77 3.10 -15.15
N ALA A 165 -5.84 3.92 -15.62
CA ALA A 165 -6.08 4.85 -16.73
C ALA A 165 -6.31 4.14 -18.07
N GLU A 166 -5.60 3.04 -18.35
CA GLU A 166 -5.74 2.26 -19.59
C GLU A 166 -7.02 1.41 -19.60
N GLN A 167 -7.50 1.02 -18.43
CA GLN A 167 -8.75 0.24 -18.26
C GLN A 167 -10.00 1.13 -18.25
N THR A 168 -9.83 2.45 -18.20
CA THR A 168 -10.92 3.41 -18.14
C THR A 168 -11.60 3.56 -19.50
N THR A 169 -12.92 3.35 -19.55
CA THR A 169 -13.71 3.47 -20.79
C THR A 169 -14.38 4.83 -20.96
N PHE A 170 -14.50 5.61 -19.88
CA PHE A 170 -15.04 6.97 -19.90
C PHE A 170 -14.46 7.79 -18.74
N VAL A 171 -14.49 9.11 -18.85
CA VAL A 171 -14.12 10.03 -17.78
C VAL A 171 -15.31 10.94 -17.49
N PRO A 172 -15.68 11.19 -16.22
CA PRO A 172 -16.67 12.21 -15.87
C PRO A 172 -16.29 13.59 -16.43
N GLN A 173 -17.29 14.42 -16.73
CA GLN A 173 -17.09 15.77 -17.25
C GLN A 173 -16.76 16.74 -16.11
N PHE A 174 -15.58 16.61 -15.53
CA PHE A 174 -15.08 17.56 -14.54
C PHE A 174 -14.81 18.93 -15.16
N GLU A 175 -14.86 19.98 -14.34
CA GLU A 175 -14.47 21.34 -14.69
C GLU A 175 -13.50 21.89 -13.64
N GLU A 176 -12.59 22.78 -14.07
CA GLU A 176 -11.72 23.49 -13.14
C GLU A 176 -12.55 24.35 -12.18
N GLY A 177 -12.18 24.37 -10.91
CA GLY A 177 -12.92 25.03 -9.85
C GLY A 177 -13.94 24.15 -9.13
N MET A 178 -14.31 22.99 -9.68
CA MET A 178 -15.18 22.03 -8.97
C MET A 178 -14.55 21.59 -7.65
N LYS A 179 -15.39 21.49 -6.62
CA LYS A 179 -15.02 21.00 -5.29
C LYS A 179 -15.13 19.49 -5.20
N VAL A 180 -14.22 18.89 -4.45
CA VAL A 180 -14.13 17.46 -4.19
C VAL A 180 -13.65 17.24 -2.76
N GLU A 181 -13.86 16.05 -2.23
CA GLU A 181 -13.17 15.61 -1.02
C GLU A 181 -11.97 14.75 -1.41
N ALA A 182 -10.86 14.84 -0.71
CA ALA A 182 -9.68 14.03 -1.02
C ALA A 182 -8.86 13.67 0.21
N VAL A 183 -8.25 12.49 0.20
CA VAL A 183 -7.19 12.16 1.15
C VAL A 183 -6.01 13.11 0.88
N ASN A 184 -5.53 13.77 1.91
CA ASN A 184 -4.42 14.69 1.77
C ASN A 184 -3.10 13.93 1.58
N ALA A 185 -2.43 14.12 0.45
CA ALA A 185 -1.21 13.40 0.10
C ALA A 185 -0.03 13.66 1.04
N THR A 186 -0.01 14.78 1.78
CA THR A 186 1.02 15.10 2.79
C THR A 186 0.56 14.88 4.22
N ARG A 187 -0.73 14.58 4.41
CA ARG A 187 -1.37 14.23 5.70
C ARG A 187 -2.38 13.13 5.46
N VAL A 188 -1.87 11.93 5.22
CA VAL A 188 -2.66 10.75 4.80
C VAL A 188 -3.69 10.27 5.85
N ASN A 189 -3.68 10.84 7.06
CA ASN A 189 -4.67 10.63 8.11
C ASN A 189 -5.92 11.50 7.98
N SER A 190 -5.99 12.39 6.98
CA SER A 190 -7.03 13.41 6.86
C SER A 190 -7.73 13.35 5.51
N ILE A 191 -9.06 13.35 5.51
CA ILE A 191 -9.88 13.70 4.35
C ILE A 191 -10.12 15.20 4.39
N CYS A 192 -9.88 15.87 3.26
CA CYS A 192 -9.94 17.31 3.17
C CYS A 192 -10.85 17.80 2.04
N THR A 193 -11.36 19.01 2.21
CA THR A 193 -11.94 19.81 1.12
C THR A 193 -10.85 20.15 0.10
N ALA A 194 -11.11 19.96 -1.18
CA ALA A 194 -10.16 20.25 -2.24
C ALA A 194 -10.85 20.79 -3.50
N THR A 195 -10.07 21.51 -4.32
CA THR A 195 -10.54 22.10 -5.58
C THR A 195 -9.76 21.51 -6.76
N ILE A 196 -10.46 21.15 -7.84
CA ILE A 196 -9.84 20.78 -9.11
C ILE A 196 -9.18 22.02 -9.72
N LYS A 197 -7.85 21.97 -9.88
CA LYS A 197 -7.05 23.07 -10.44
C LYS A 197 -6.77 22.92 -11.93
N LYS A 198 -6.61 21.69 -12.39
CA LYS A 198 -6.30 21.40 -13.79
C LYS A 198 -6.81 20.01 -14.16
N ILE A 199 -7.41 19.91 -15.33
CA ILE A 199 -7.81 18.63 -15.92
C ILE A 199 -6.70 18.17 -16.86
N LEU A 200 -6.20 16.96 -16.65
CA LEU A 200 -5.12 16.34 -17.42
C LEU A 200 -5.70 15.27 -18.36
N ASN A 201 -4.89 14.77 -19.29
CA ASN A 201 -5.35 13.69 -20.18
C ASN A 201 -5.58 12.40 -19.41
N LYS A 202 -6.31 11.46 -20.04
CA LYS A 202 -6.56 10.11 -19.49
C LYS A 202 -7.18 10.12 -18.09
N GLY A 203 -7.96 11.14 -17.74
CA GLY A 203 -8.73 11.18 -16.48
C GLY A 203 -7.93 11.53 -15.24
N TYR A 204 -6.70 12.04 -15.39
CA TYR A 204 -5.94 12.61 -14.29
C TYR A 204 -6.41 14.04 -13.97
N LEU A 205 -6.34 14.41 -12.69
CA LEU A 205 -6.77 15.70 -12.17
C LEU A 205 -5.68 16.22 -11.23
N MET A 206 -5.25 17.47 -11.44
CA MET A 206 -4.53 18.20 -10.39
C MET A 206 -5.56 18.81 -9.44
N ILE A 207 -5.42 18.52 -8.16
CA ILE A 207 -6.24 19.11 -7.11
C ILE A 207 -5.36 19.83 -6.10
N SER A 208 -5.97 20.77 -5.37
CA SER A 208 -5.33 21.46 -4.25
C SER A 208 -6.23 21.38 -3.03
N ILE A 209 -5.65 21.13 -1.86
CA ILE A 209 -6.40 21.19 -0.60
C ILE A 209 -6.78 22.64 -0.33
N ASP A 210 -8.06 22.85 -0.02
CA ASP A 210 -8.59 24.17 0.24
C ASP A 210 -8.04 24.72 1.55
N ALA A 211 -7.69 26.00 1.56
CA ALA A 211 -7.14 26.65 2.74
C ALA A 211 -8.21 27.07 3.73
N SER A 212 -7.74 27.52 4.90
CA SER A 212 -8.61 28.11 5.90
C SER A 212 -9.23 29.42 5.41
N ALA A 213 -10.52 29.60 5.70
CA ALA A 213 -11.21 30.88 5.58
C ALA A 213 -10.73 31.89 6.65
N ASN A 214 -10.07 31.43 7.70
CA ASN A 214 -9.47 32.29 8.72
C ASN A 214 -8.21 32.95 8.13
N PRO A 215 -8.16 34.30 8.02
CA PRO A 215 -6.99 35.02 7.50
C PRO A 215 -5.71 34.72 8.28
N GLU A 216 -5.80 34.39 9.57
CA GLU A 216 -4.64 34.02 10.37
C GLU A 216 -4.00 32.71 9.90
N PHE A 217 -4.77 31.77 9.37
CA PHE A 217 -4.27 30.49 8.85
C PHE A 217 -4.22 30.45 7.31
N SER A 218 -4.57 31.54 6.63
CA SER A 218 -4.49 31.65 5.18
C SER A 218 -3.07 31.41 4.65
N HIS A 219 -2.02 31.78 5.40
CA HIS A 219 -0.64 31.52 4.99
C HIS A 219 -0.25 30.03 4.97
N ILE A 220 -1.11 29.14 5.49
CA ILE A 220 -1.02 27.67 5.32
C ILE A 220 -1.42 27.27 3.87
N HIS A 221 -1.57 28.24 2.94
CA HIS A 221 -1.74 28.03 1.50
C HIS A 221 -0.58 27.26 0.83
N SER A 222 -0.81 25.96 0.59
CA SER A 222 -1.10 25.30 -0.70
C SER A 222 -0.15 25.38 -1.92
N ALA A 223 0.92 26.18 -1.98
CA ALA A 223 1.79 26.16 -3.18
C ALA A 223 2.45 24.78 -3.44
N ASP A 224 2.65 24.01 -2.36
CA ASP A 224 3.14 22.62 -2.39
C ASP A 224 2.05 21.58 -2.05
N SER A 225 0.77 21.97 -2.01
CA SER A 225 -0.36 21.03 -1.82
C SER A 225 -1.04 20.63 -3.11
N ASP A 226 -0.56 21.09 -4.26
CA ASP A 226 -1.07 20.62 -5.55
C ASP A 226 -0.55 19.20 -5.78
N PHE A 227 -1.46 18.26 -5.98
CA PHE A 227 -1.10 16.88 -6.29
C PHE A 227 -2.10 16.25 -7.26
N CYS A 228 -1.65 15.17 -7.88
CA CYS A 228 -2.38 14.49 -8.93
C CYS A 228 -3.13 13.28 -8.40
N TYR A 229 -4.41 13.14 -8.76
CA TYR A 229 -5.12 11.87 -8.68
C TYR A 229 -5.75 11.52 -10.02
N HIS A 230 -5.75 10.23 -10.35
CA HIS A 230 -6.65 9.73 -11.37
C HIS A 230 -8.08 9.69 -10.82
N TRP A 231 -9.09 9.98 -11.64
CA TRP A 231 -10.48 10.02 -11.18
C TRP A 231 -11.00 8.67 -10.62
N THR A 232 -10.36 7.55 -10.97
CA THR A 232 -10.71 6.24 -10.41
C THR A 232 -10.15 6.02 -8.98
N SER A 233 -9.25 6.88 -8.52
CA SER A 233 -8.62 6.75 -7.20
C SER A 233 -9.64 6.85 -6.08
N SER A 234 -9.67 5.87 -5.18
CA SER A 234 -10.50 5.92 -3.97
C SER A 234 -10.05 7.01 -2.97
N CYS A 235 -8.93 7.68 -3.23
CA CYS A 235 -8.52 8.85 -2.45
C CYS A 235 -9.15 10.16 -2.93
N LEU A 236 -9.81 10.18 -4.09
CA LEU A 236 -10.59 11.32 -4.59
C LEU A 236 -12.07 10.98 -4.42
N GLN A 237 -12.87 11.81 -3.77
CA GLN A 237 -14.25 11.52 -3.37
C GLN A 237 -15.22 12.65 -3.72
N TYR A 238 -16.51 12.33 -3.73
CA TYR A 238 -17.57 13.29 -3.96
C TYR A 238 -17.79 14.18 -2.72
N THR A 239 -18.32 15.38 -2.94
CA THR A 239 -18.74 16.29 -1.86
C THR A 239 -19.86 15.65 -1.03
N GLY A 240 -19.66 15.51 0.28
CA GLY A 240 -20.54 14.81 1.21
C GLY A 240 -20.09 13.39 1.57
N PHE A 241 -19.00 12.87 1.00
CA PHE A 241 -18.50 11.53 1.32
C PHE A 241 -18.19 11.37 2.82
N ALA A 242 -17.43 12.30 3.41
CA ALA A 242 -17.07 12.26 4.82
C ALA A 242 -18.32 12.26 5.72
N ARG A 243 -19.33 13.07 5.38
CA ARG A 243 -20.63 13.08 6.08
C ARG A 243 -21.33 11.73 5.97
N ASP A 244 -21.40 11.15 4.78
CA ASP A 244 -22.10 9.89 4.51
C ASP A 244 -21.46 8.70 5.28
N PHE A 245 -20.16 8.77 5.57
CA PHE A 245 -19.41 7.77 6.35
C PHE A 245 -19.08 8.18 7.79
N ASN A 246 -19.65 9.29 8.29
CA ASN A 246 -19.43 9.82 9.64
C ASN A 246 -17.94 10.00 9.99
N MET A 247 -17.23 10.69 9.10
CA MET A 247 -15.81 11.01 9.20
C MET A 247 -15.61 12.53 9.27
N PRO A 248 -14.55 13.01 9.94
CA PRO A 248 -14.21 14.42 9.93
C PRO A 248 -13.72 14.83 8.54
N LEU A 249 -14.25 15.96 8.05
CA LEU A 249 -13.79 16.65 6.86
C LEU A 249 -13.02 17.89 7.28
N THR A 250 -11.82 18.11 6.73
CA THR A 250 -10.96 19.21 7.16
C THR A 250 -10.46 20.09 6.02
N ASN A 251 -9.93 21.27 6.34
CA ASN A 251 -9.17 22.08 5.37
C ASN A 251 -7.64 21.86 5.52
N ALA A 252 -6.84 22.63 4.79
CA ALA A 252 -5.37 22.59 4.86
C ALA A 252 -4.82 22.91 6.26
N ALA A 253 -5.52 23.72 7.05
CA ALA A 253 -5.15 24.02 8.43
C ALA A 253 -5.56 22.92 9.42
N GLY A 254 -6.33 21.92 8.99
CA GLY A 254 -6.87 20.86 9.84
C GLY A 254 -8.12 21.27 10.62
N GLU A 255 -8.74 22.39 10.28
CA GLU A 255 -10.02 22.79 10.86
C GLU A 255 -11.13 21.94 10.24
N GLU A 256 -12.09 21.49 11.05
CA GLU A 256 -13.26 20.77 10.57
C GLU A 256 -14.18 21.70 9.76
N ILE A 257 -14.65 21.21 8.60
CA ILE A 257 -15.44 21.97 7.63
C ILE A 257 -16.72 21.19 7.28
N GLU A 258 -17.81 21.92 7.07
CA GLU A 258 -19.01 21.43 6.42
C GLU A 258 -19.16 22.12 5.05
N TRP A 259 -19.67 21.40 4.06
CA TRP A 259 -19.91 21.96 2.73
C TRP A 259 -21.12 22.89 2.70
N ASP A 260 -20.98 24.00 1.98
CA ASP A 260 -22.12 24.80 1.54
C ASP A 260 -22.83 24.12 0.36
N GLU A 261 -24.15 24.31 0.22
CA GLU A 261 -24.93 23.66 -0.85
C GLU A 261 -24.41 23.98 -2.27
N GLU A 262 -23.81 25.15 -2.46
CA GLU A 262 -23.25 25.61 -3.74
C GLU A 262 -21.93 24.92 -4.12
N ASP A 263 -21.23 24.33 -3.14
CA ASP A 263 -19.99 23.61 -3.38
C ASP A 263 -20.24 22.17 -3.85
N PHE A 264 -21.46 21.65 -3.76
CA PHE A 264 -21.74 20.27 -4.14
C PHE A 264 -21.51 20.03 -5.63
N LEU A 265 -20.86 18.91 -5.94
CA LEU A 265 -20.70 18.44 -7.31
C LEU A 265 -22.06 18.26 -7.99
N PRO A 266 -22.13 18.45 -9.33
CA PRO A 266 -23.31 18.05 -10.10
C PRO A 266 -23.69 16.59 -9.81
N GLU A 267 -24.99 16.32 -9.65
CA GLU A 267 -25.53 15.01 -9.26
C GLU A 267 -24.96 13.87 -10.10
N LYS A 268 -24.89 14.05 -11.43
CA LYS A 268 -24.32 13.08 -12.35
C LYS A 268 -22.87 12.70 -12.03
N ILE A 269 -22.03 13.65 -11.66
CA ILE A 269 -20.62 13.39 -11.31
C ILE A 269 -20.55 12.72 -9.94
N SER A 270 -21.36 13.18 -8.97
CA SER A 270 -21.43 12.56 -7.65
C SER A 270 -21.84 11.09 -7.76
N ASP A 271 -22.82 10.75 -8.58
CA ASP A 271 -23.28 9.38 -8.80
C ASP A 271 -22.20 8.52 -9.44
N GLN A 272 -21.46 9.05 -10.41
CA GLN A 272 -20.33 8.35 -11.04
C GLN A 272 -19.21 8.04 -10.03
N LEU A 273 -18.90 8.97 -9.12
CA LEU A 273 -17.91 8.76 -8.05
C LEU A 273 -18.40 7.76 -7.00
N LYS A 274 -19.69 7.77 -6.66
CA LYS A 274 -20.35 6.79 -5.78
C LYS A 274 -20.33 5.40 -6.41
N GLU A 275 -20.71 5.27 -7.68
CA GLU A 275 -20.72 3.98 -8.38
C GLU A 275 -19.33 3.37 -8.48
N ARG A 276 -18.31 4.18 -8.81
CA ARG A 276 -16.90 3.77 -8.84
C ARG A 276 -16.44 3.11 -7.53
N THR A 277 -16.96 3.58 -6.38
CA THR A 277 -16.58 3.08 -5.05
C THR A 277 -17.60 2.11 -4.46
N ALA A 278 -18.67 1.77 -5.20
CA ALA A 278 -19.72 0.90 -4.73
C ALA A 278 -19.13 -0.42 -4.24
N GLU A 279 -19.28 -0.65 -2.94
CA GLU A 279 -18.63 -1.63 -2.07
C GLU A 279 -18.70 -3.11 -2.48
N LYS A 280 -19.26 -3.43 -3.65
CA LYS A 280 -19.72 -4.77 -4.05
C LYS A 280 -18.66 -5.87 -3.94
N ASN A 281 -17.37 -5.52 -3.82
CA ASN A 281 -16.27 -6.48 -3.75
C ASN A 281 -15.19 -6.18 -2.68
N ASN A 282 -15.39 -5.25 -1.74
CA ASN A 282 -14.40 -5.02 -0.67
C ASN A 282 -14.53 -6.11 0.42
N PRO A 283 -13.52 -6.99 0.62
CA PRO A 283 -13.64 -8.12 1.55
C PRO A 283 -13.26 -7.77 3.00
N PHE A 284 -12.67 -6.59 3.24
CA PHE A 284 -12.09 -6.24 4.53
C PHE A 284 -13.15 -6.02 5.59
N LYS A 285 -12.78 -6.31 6.84
CA LYS A 285 -13.62 -6.06 8.01
C LYS A 285 -12.82 -5.35 9.09
N VAL A 286 -13.50 -4.49 9.84
CA VAL A 286 -12.94 -3.84 11.02
C VAL A 286 -12.38 -4.89 11.99
N GLY A 287 -11.20 -4.63 12.53
CA GLY A 287 -10.45 -5.51 13.43
C GLY A 287 -9.54 -6.53 12.74
N TRP A 288 -9.58 -6.65 11.40
CA TRP A 288 -8.63 -7.51 10.69
C TRP A 288 -7.20 -7.00 10.83
N LYS A 289 -6.28 -7.95 11.01
CA LYS A 289 -4.84 -7.71 11.11
C LYS A 289 -4.18 -7.90 9.76
N LEU A 290 -3.25 -7.01 9.43
CA LEU A 290 -2.48 -7.01 8.19
C LEU A 290 -1.13 -6.34 8.41
N GLU A 291 -0.29 -6.35 7.39
CA GLU A 291 0.94 -5.58 7.33
C GLU A 291 0.71 -4.40 6.37
N ALA A 292 1.00 -3.17 6.80
CA ALA A 292 0.80 -1.98 5.95
C ALA A 292 2.07 -1.14 5.90
N VAL A 293 2.32 -0.54 4.74
CA VAL A 293 3.37 0.47 4.57
C VAL A 293 2.96 1.73 5.34
N ASP A 294 3.90 2.35 6.03
CA ASP A 294 3.72 3.72 6.50
C ASP A 294 3.89 4.67 5.29
N LEU A 295 2.81 5.29 4.82
CA LEU A 295 2.88 6.17 3.65
C LEU A 295 3.73 7.44 3.89
N MET A 296 3.99 7.79 5.16
CA MET A 296 4.87 8.91 5.54
C MET A 296 6.34 8.50 5.61
N ASP A 297 6.64 7.20 5.80
CA ASP A 297 7.98 6.61 5.63
C ASP A 297 7.87 5.26 4.91
N PRO A 298 7.82 5.26 3.57
CA PRO A 298 7.54 4.05 2.78
C PRO A 298 8.57 2.92 2.89
N LYS A 299 9.66 3.12 3.64
CA LYS A 299 10.63 2.07 3.99
C LYS A 299 10.09 1.16 5.09
N LEU A 300 9.12 1.63 5.87
CA LEU A 300 8.56 0.92 7.02
C LEU A 300 7.32 0.14 6.59
N ILE A 301 7.27 -1.11 7.01
CA ILE A 301 6.06 -1.94 6.98
C ILE A 301 5.76 -2.34 8.41
N CYS A 302 4.51 -2.11 8.83
CA CYS A 302 4.10 -2.12 10.21
C CYS A 302 2.92 -3.08 10.44
N PRO A 303 2.88 -3.79 11.58
CA PRO A 303 1.69 -4.52 12.03
C PRO A 303 0.54 -3.54 12.20
N SER A 304 -0.58 -3.82 11.54
CA SER A 304 -1.67 -2.87 11.42
C SER A 304 -3.05 -3.51 11.55
N THR A 305 -4.03 -2.68 11.87
CA THR A 305 -5.43 -3.06 12.06
C THR A 305 -6.33 -2.23 11.16
N VAL A 306 -7.29 -2.88 10.50
CA VAL A 306 -8.40 -2.17 9.83
C VAL A 306 -9.29 -1.54 10.91
N LYS A 307 -9.26 -0.21 11.05
CA LYS A 307 -10.05 0.56 12.01
C LYS A 307 -11.43 0.90 11.48
N ASN A 308 -11.52 1.21 10.19
CA ASN A 308 -12.78 1.53 9.52
C ASN A 308 -12.76 1.11 8.05
N VAL A 309 -13.95 0.90 7.47
CA VAL A 309 -14.15 0.57 6.05
C VAL A 309 -15.19 1.54 5.48
N CYS A 310 -14.76 2.41 4.57
CA CYS A 310 -15.57 3.49 4.02
C CYS A 310 -15.55 3.40 2.49
N ALA A 311 -16.51 2.68 1.91
CA ALA A 311 -16.54 2.39 0.48
C ALA A 311 -15.25 1.74 -0.05
N GLY A 312 -14.54 2.45 -0.93
CA GLY A 312 -13.27 2.05 -1.51
C GLY A 312 -12.04 2.28 -0.61
N LEU A 313 -12.22 2.89 0.57
CA LEU A 313 -11.15 3.38 1.43
C LEU A 313 -11.14 2.63 2.76
N LEU A 314 -9.97 2.29 3.26
CA LEU A 314 -9.75 1.71 4.59
C LEU A 314 -9.09 2.76 5.47
N GLN A 315 -9.51 2.83 6.74
CA GLN A 315 -8.72 3.50 7.77
C GLN A 315 -7.84 2.43 8.43
N ILE A 316 -6.53 2.55 8.27
CA ILE A 316 -5.54 1.61 8.78
C ILE A 316 -4.85 2.23 9.99
N GLY A 317 -4.95 1.58 11.15
CA GLY A 317 -4.21 1.98 12.33
C GLY A 317 -2.99 1.11 12.59
N PHE A 318 -1.90 1.72 13.03
CA PHE A 318 -0.64 1.03 13.30
C PHE A 318 -0.57 0.59 14.77
N ASP A 319 -0.36 -0.71 14.99
CA ASP A 319 -0.48 -1.29 16.32
C ASP A 319 0.56 -0.70 17.30
N GLY A 320 0.08 -0.19 18.44
CA GLY A 320 0.88 0.49 19.46
C GLY A 320 1.14 1.98 19.21
N TRP A 321 0.62 2.54 18.11
CA TRP A 321 0.59 3.98 17.86
C TRP A 321 -0.81 4.54 18.12
N GLY A 322 -0.89 5.86 18.34
CA GLY A 322 -2.16 6.55 18.54
C GLY A 322 -2.88 6.81 17.22
N ASP A 323 -4.17 7.12 17.29
CA ASP A 323 -5.03 7.27 16.10
C ASP A 323 -4.60 8.46 15.19
N ASP A 324 -3.77 9.40 15.69
CA ASP A 324 -3.15 10.46 14.88
C ASP A 324 -2.26 9.92 13.74
N PHE A 325 -1.79 8.67 13.87
CA PHE A 325 -0.97 7.99 12.87
C PHE A 325 -1.79 7.11 11.93
N ASP A 326 -3.11 6.99 12.12
CA ASP A 326 -3.96 6.19 11.25
C ASP A 326 -3.95 6.75 9.83
N GLN A 327 -4.02 5.90 8.81
CA GLN A 327 -3.90 6.31 7.40
C GLN A 327 -5.08 5.84 6.58
N PHE A 328 -5.52 6.69 5.67
CA PHE A 328 -6.52 6.34 4.66
C PHE A 328 -5.86 5.70 3.44
N ILE A 329 -6.18 4.43 3.21
CA ILE A 329 -5.55 3.63 2.16
C ILE A 329 -6.64 2.94 1.33
N PRO A 330 -6.62 3.03 -0.02
CA PRO A 330 -7.53 2.27 -0.86
C PRO A 330 -7.45 0.76 -0.57
N TRP A 331 -8.56 0.04 -0.55
CA TRP A 331 -8.52 -1.40 -0.19
C TRP A 331 -7.79 -2.28 -1.22
N ARG A 332 -7.63 -1.79 -2.46
CA ARG A 332 -6.81 -2.41 -3.51
C ARG A 332 -5.38 -1.86 -3.58
N SER A 333 -4.98 -1.08 -2.58
CA SER A 333 -3.65 -0.49 -2.55
C SER A 333 -2.58 -1.58 -2.59
N PRO A 334 -1.50 -1.39 -3.36
CA PRO A 334 -0.36 -2.30 -3.34
C PRO A 334 0.51 -2.17 -2.08
N ASP A 335 0.11 -1.31 -1.12
CA ASP A 335 0.83 -0.99 0.10
C ASP A 335 0.19 -1.60 1.37
N ILE A 336 -0.76 -2.53 1.20
CA ILE A 336 -1.26 -3.40 2.26
C ILE A 336 -1.05 -4.88 1.90
N TYR A 337 -0.65 -5.67 2.88
CA TYR A 337 -0.20 -7.05 2.69
C TYR A 337 -0.81 -7.98 3.73
N PRO A 338 -0.99 -9.27 3.41
CA PRO A 338 -1.39 -10.27 4.40
C PRO A 338 -0.33 -10.43 5.50
N ALA A 339 -0.74 -10.88 6.68
CA ALA A 339 0.20 -11.24 7.75
C ALA A 339 1.17 -12.34 7.28
N GLY A 340 2.47 -12.15 7.51
CA GLY A 340 3.54 -13.03 7.04
C GLY A 340 4.16 -12.60 5.71
N TRP A 341 3.69 -11.53 5.08
CA TRP A 341 4.25 -11.05 3.81
C TRP A 341 5.70 -10.57 3.95
N CYS A 342 6.02 -9.81 4.99
CA CYS A 342 7.39 -9.40 5.29
C CYS A 342 8.33 -10.59 5.49
N GLU A 343 7.88 -11.65 6.18
CA GLU A 343 8.65 -12.89 6.32
C GLU A 343 8.89 -13.54 4.95
N LEU A 344 7.85 -13.62 4.12
CA LEU A 344 7.90 -14.21 2.78
C LEU A 344 8.90 -13.51 1.85
N VAL A 345 8.89 -12.18 1.80
CA VAL A 345 9.78 -11.41 0.91
C VAL A 345 11.11 -11.01 1.57
N ASN A 346 11.39 -11.51 2.77
CA ASN A 346 12.55 -11.13 3.58
C ASN A 346 12.67 -9.61 3.78
N HIS A 347 11.53 -8.96 4.03
CA HIS A 347 11.44 -7.55 4.43
C HIS A 347 11.33 -7.46 5.94
N SER A 348 11.90 -6.41 6.54
CA SER A 348 11.74 -6.18 7.98
C SER A 348 10.32 -5.69 8.30
N LEU A 349 9.61 -6.42 9.14
CA LEU A 349 8.38 -5.95 9.79
C LEU A 349 8.76 -5.15 11.04
N GLN A 350 8.17 -3.97 11.24
CA GLN A 350 8.39 -3.18 12.45
C GLN A 350 7.75 -3.82 13.68
N ALA A 351 8.32 -3.58 14.86
CA ALA A 351 7.70 -4.00 16.11
C ALA A 351 6.62 -2.99 16.55
N PRO A 352 5.50 -3.43 17.15
CA PRO A 352 4.54 -2.51 17.76
C PRO A 352 5.21 -1.66 18.85
N LYS A 353 4.97 -0.35 18.89
CA LYS A 353 5.71 0.59 19.76
C LYS A 353 5.63 0.25 21.26
N GLU A 354 4.47 -0.22 21.73
CA GLU A 354 4.33 -0.64 23.14
C GLU A 354 5.24 -1.83 23.49
N THR A 355 5.49 -2.73 22.54
CA THR A 355 6.41 -3.86 22.72
C THR A 355 7.87 -3.40 22.69
N GLU A 356 8.21 -2.35 21.93
CA GLU A 356 9.55 -1.75 22.00
C GLU A 356 9.85 -1.18 23.38
N ASN A 357 8.90 -0.50 24.00
CA ASN A 357 9.07 0.08 25.33
C ASN A 357 9.30 -1.00 26.40
N LEU A 358 8.56 -2.11 26.32
CA LEU A 358 8.74 -3.27 27.19
C LEU A 358 10.10 -3.96 26.98
N SER A 359 10.56 -4.11 25.74
CA SER A 359 11.86 -4.72 25.43
C SER A 359 13.04 -3.85 25.88
N LYS A 360 12.94 -2.52 25.73
CA LYS A 360 13.92 -1.54 26.22
C LYS A 360 13.96 -1.53 27.76
N ALA A 361 12.81 -1.62 28.42
CA ALA A 361 12.72 -1.75 29.88
C ALA A 361 13.32 -3.09 30.38
N ALA A 362 13.09 -4.20 29.68
CA ALA A 362 13.67 -5.50 30.00
C ALA A 362 15.20 -5.52 29.81
N LYS A 363 15.74 -4.85 28.78
CA LYS A 363 17.19 -4.67 28.59
C LYS A 363 17.82 -3.84 29.71
N ARG A 364 17.20 -2.72 30.12
CA ARG A 364 17.65 -1.90 31.26
C ARG A 364 17.68 -2.67 32.58
N ARG A 365 16.72 -3.56 32.83
CA ARG A 365 16.70 -4.41 34.04
C ARG A 365 17.80 -5.48 34.04
N ARG A 366 18.30 -5.89 32.86
CA ARG A 366 19.42 -6.84 32.72
C ARG A 366 20.79 -6.15 32.87
N THR A 367 20.95 -4.92 32.40
CA THR A 367 22.22 -4.18 32.51
C THR A 367 22.41 -3.46 33.84
N GLY A 368 21.34 -3.23 34.62
CA GLY A 368 21.42 -2.67 35.97
C GLY A 368 21.68 -3.68 37.09
N ARG A 369 22.08 -4.92 36.75
CA ARG A 369 22.37 -6.01 37.70
C ARG A 369 23.81 -6.54 37.62
N SER A 370 24.70 -5.87 36.90
CA SER A 370 26.13 -6.18 36.86
C SER A 370 26.91 -5.42 37.91
#